data_AF-A0A3N5IJ11-F1
#
_entry.id   AF-A0A3N5IJ11-F1
#
_cell.length_a   1.000
_cell.length_b   1.000
_cell.length_c   1.000
_cell.angle_alpha   90.00
_cell.angle_beta   90.00
_cell.angle_gamma   90.00
#
_symmetry.space_group_name_H-M   'P 1'
#
loop_
_entity.id
_entity.type
_entity.pdbx_description
1 polymer ?
#
loop_
_entity_poly.entity_id
_entity_poly.type
_entity_poly.pdbx_seq_one_letter_code
_entity_poly.pdbx_strand_id
1 'polypeptide(L)'
;MGKSFVPGARPPILHLSEQNDLLNKIFRKQRETFGLDIGSSAVKVVQIRDGGSTRSLTGFGMASLPNETITDGAINDPGTVADAIKEAVGRAGVKATDATISICGRELIIKKIQIPEVPAAEIDDVVRLEAEHHIPFAIDEVFIDHHTIGRHGGQLDLILVAVKKAKVADYMSVVEQAGFSPSIVDVDGFALGNQFEANFPGEDDEAVALIDIGACIMKTNVLRAGATIFARDIPFGGNNYTQAIAQRLNISFEQAEAAKLGKDVGVKWETLVPPLEAVSRDLSLEVQRTFDYFASTAESERIGKIVLAGGCAQLPGLNEYLSSNWGIPVELARPLERIQVAPAFADDVGALAPALAVAVGLALRRSGDKEQPR
;
A
#
# COMPACT_ATOMS: atom_id res chain seq x y z
N MET A 1 -12.06 1.42 -33.63
CA MET A 1 -11.69 0.22 -32.86
C MET A 1 -11.58 0.66 -31.41
N GLY A 2 -12.50 0.19 -30.55
CA GLY A 2 -12.55 0.61 -29.15
C GLY A 2 -11.39 0.01 -28.34
N LYS A 3 -10.92 0.73 -27.31
CA LYS A 3 -9.99 0.18 -26.32
C LYS A 3 -10.69 -0.95 -25.58
N SER A 4 -10.12 -2.15 -25.59
CA SER A 4 -10.60 -3.24 -24.74
C SER A 4 -9.83 -3.20 -23.42
N PHE A 5 -10.52 -2.89 -22.32
CA PHE A 5 -10.00 -2.98 -20.96
C PHE A 5 -9.93 -4.46 -20.54
N VAL A 6 -8.98 -4.82 -19.68
CA VAL A 6 -8.89 -6.16 -19.08
C VAL A 6 -9.32 -6.06 -17.60
N PRO A 7 -10.60 -6.35 -17.26
CA PRO A 7 -11.08 -6.28 -15.88
C PRO A 7 -10.35 -7.27 -14.98
N GLY A 8 -10.10 -6.88 -13.73
CA GLY A 8 -9.59 -7.78 -12.69
C GLY A 8 -8.17 -8.31 -12.90
N ALA A 9 -7.35 -7.66 -13.74
CA ALA A 9 -5.94 -7.98 -13.87
C ALA A 9 -5.26 -7.88 -12.49
N ARG A 10 -4.69 -8.99 -12.01
CA ARG A 10 -4.10 -9.03 -10.68
C ARG A 10 -2.76 -8.30 -10.67
N PRO A 11 -2.50 -7.42 -9.69
CA PRO A 11 -1.25 -6.71 -9.60
C PRO A 11 -0.08 -7.68 -9.34
N PRO A 12 1.11 -7.37 -9.86
CA PRO A 12 2.27 -8.24 -9.77
C PRO A 12 2.71 -8.48 -8.32
N ILE A 13 3.40 -9.60 -8.12
CA ILE A 13 3.92 -10.05 -6.82
C ILE A 13 5.27 -10.73 -7.05
N LEU A 14 6.25 -10.46 -6.18
CA LEU A 14 7.49 -11.22 -6.16
C LEU A 14 7.36 -12.45 -5.25
N HIS A 15 7.53 -13.63 -5.85
CA HIS A 15 7.64 -14.90 -5.13
C HIS A 15 9.11 -15.22 -4.83
N LEU A 16 9.42 -15.52 -3.56
CA LEU A 16 10.80 -15.73 -3.10
C LEU A 16 11.22 -17.21 -3.07
N SER A 17 10.30 -18.15 -3.34
CA SER A 17 10.58 -19.60 -3.29
C SER A 17 10.67 -20.24 -4.68
N GLU A 18 11.66 -19.86 -5.48
CA GLU A 18 12.00 -20.57 -6.73
C GLU A 18 13.41 -21.14 -6.67
N GLN A 19 13.54 -22.32 -6.08
CA GLN A 19 14.68 -23.19 -6.39
C GLN A 19 14.43 -24.70 -6.20
N ASN A 20 13.19 -25.18 -5.93
CA ASN A 20 12.97 -26.63 -5.73
C ASN A 20 11.51 -27.12 -5.93
N ASP A 21 10.80 -26.67 -6.98
CA ASP A 21 9.33 -26.72 -7.02
C ASP A 21 8.67 -27.60 -8.10
N LEU A 22 9.31 -28.72 -8.49
CA LEU A 22 8.66 -29.74 -9.35
C LEU A 22 8.10 -30.93 -8.56
N LEU A 23 8.62 -31.24 -7.36
CA LEU A 23 8.17 -32.40 -6.56
C LEU A 23 7.15 -32.03 -5.46
N ASN A 24 7.04 -30.76 -5.07
CA ASN A 24 6.18 -30.34 -3.95
C ASN A 24 4.75 -29.92 -4.36
N LYS A 25 4.44 -29.84 -5.67
CA LYS A 25 3.16 -29.34 -6.19
C LYS A 25 1.95 -30.24 -5.93
N ILE A 26 2.15 -31.50 -5.54
CA ILE A 26 1.05 -32.50 -5.48
C ILE A 26 0.40 -32.60 -4.08
N PHE A 27 1.02 -32.10 -3.00
CA PHE A 27 0.50 -32.27 -1.62
C PHE A 27 0.74 -31.09 -0.65
N ARG A 28 0.73 -29.82 -1.10
CA ARG A 28 0.97 -28.70 -0.18
C ARG A 28 -0.33 -28.16 0.43
N LYS A 29 -0.57 -28.47 1.71
CA LYS A 29 -1.44 -27.67 2.59
C LYS A 29 -0.96 -26.22 2.46
N GLN A 30 -1.82 -25.30 2.03
CA GLN A 30 -1.46 -23.87 1.96
C GLN A 30 -0.89 -23.47 3.33
N ARG A 31 0.35 -22.99 3.35
CA ARG A 31 0.95 -22.49 4.59
C ARG A 31 0.18 -21.27 5.02
N GLU A 32 -0.17 -21.20 6.31
CA GLU A 32 -0.78 -20.01 6.87
C GLU A 32 0.25 -18.88 6.78
N THR A 33 -0.15 -17.73 6.24
CA THR A 33 0.66 -16.51 6.19
C THR A 33 -0.04 -15.41 6.99
N PHE A 34 0.68 -14.32 7.25
CA PHE A 34 0.13 -13.08 7.80
C PHE A 34 0.64 -11.88 6.98
N GLY A 35 -0.18 -10.84 6.88
CA GLY A 35 0.20 -9.56 6.30
C GLY A 35 1.02 -8.77 7.32
N LEU A 36 2.17 -8.27 6.88
CA LEU A 36 3.10 -7.49 7.68
C LEU A 36 3.40 -6.18 6.95
N ASP A 37 2.80 -5.11 7.45
CA ASP A 37 3.00 -3.74 6.98
C ASP A 37 4.05 -3.06 7.87
N ILE A 38 5.21 -2.75 7.27
CA ILE A 38 6.35 -2.10 7.92
C ILE A 38 6.31 -0.61 7.54
N GLY A 39 5.46 0.14 8.24
CA GLY A 39 5.30 1.58 8.03
C GLY A 39 6.33 2.40 8.81
N SER A 40 6.46 3.69 8.50
CA SER A 40 7.48 4.54 9.14
C SER A 40 7.20 4.98 10.58
N SER A 41 5.97 4.82 11.07
CA SER A 41 5.58 5.12 12.45
C SER A 41 5.15 3.88 13.25
N ALA A 42 4.89 2.76 12.59
CA ALA A 42 4.43 1.54 13.23
C ALA A 42 4.57 0.33 12.30
N VAL A 43 4.84 -0.82 12.91
CA VAL A 43 4.69 -2.13 12.29
C VAL A 43 3.30 -2.68 12.61
N LYS A 44 2.58 -3.16 11.61
CA LYS A 44 1.22 -3.69 11.72
C LYS A 44 1.15 -5.11 11.19
N VAL A 45 0.54 -6.00 11.97
CA VAL A 45 0.36 -7.43 11.66
C VAL A 45 -1.13 -7.73 11.59
N VAL A 46 -1.56 -8.35 10.50
CA VAL A 46 -2.92 -8.85 10.30
C VAL A 46 -2.87 -10.29 9.81
N GLN A 47 -3.65 -11.18 10.43
CA GLN A 47 -3.87 -12.52 9.91
C GLN A 47 -5.35 -12.72 9.55
N ILE A 48 -5.60 -13.12 8.30
CA ILE A 48 -6.93 -13.43 7.79
C ILE A 48 -7.00 -14.92 7.42
N ARG A 49 -8.02 -15.61 7.94
CA ARG A 49 -8.37 -16.97 7.53
C ARG A 49 -9.59 -16.94 6.63
N ASP A 50 -9.51 -17.71 5.55
CA ASP A 50 -10.63 -17.93 4.65
C ASP A 50 -11.37 -19.22 5.09
N GLY A 51 -12.63 -19.06 5.49
CA GLY A 51 -13.54 -20.15 5.83
C GLY A 51 -14.39 -20.61 4.65
N GLY A 52 -14.03 -20.22 3.43
CA GLY A 52 -14.76 -20.55 2.18
C GLY A 52 -15.82 -19.51 1.83
N SER A 53 -16.83 -19.34 2.70
CA SER A 53 -17.89 -18.32 2.49
C SER A 53 -17.63 -17.00 3.21
N THR A 54 -16.76 -17.02 4.23
CA THR A 54 -16.51 -15.88 5.11
C THR A 54 -15.02 -15.78 5.40
N ARG A 55 -14.49 -14.55 5.39
CA ARG A 55 -13.14 -14.25 5.86
C ARG A 55 -13.22 -13.76 7.30
N SER A 56 -12.22 -14.16 8.10
CA SER A 56 -12.14 -13.77 9.50
C SER A 56 -10.75 -13.25 9.84
N LEU A 57 -10.71 -12.12 10.56
CA LEU A 57 -9.50 -11.60 11.17
C LEU A 57 -9.22 -12.42 12.43
N THR A 58 -8.15 -13.20 12.41
CA THR A 58 -7.78 -14.13 13.50
C THR A 58 -6.55 -13.69 14.27
N GLY A 59 -5.85 -12.65 13.83
CA GLY A 59 -4.72 -12.07 14.54
C GLY A 59 -4.54 -10.61 14.15
N PHE A 60 -4.32 -9.77 15.15
CA PHE A 60 -4.01 -8.36 14.97
C PHE A 60 -3.00 -7.90 16.02
N GLY A 61 -1.94 -7.24 15.58
CA GLY A 61 -0.96 -6.65 16.47
C GLY A 61 -0.28 -5.46 15.82
N MET A 62 0.15 -4.52 16.66
CA MET A 62 0.81 -3.30 16.23
C MET A 62 1.89 -2.92 17.24
N ALA A 63 3.02 -2.45 16.74
CA ALA A 63 4.11 -1.89 17.53
C ALA A 63 4.53 -0.54 16.93
N SER A 64 4.67 0.49 17.76
CA SER A 64 5.09 1.82 17.30
C SER A 64 6.58 1.84 16.99
N LEU A 65 6.97 2.64 16.02
CA LEU A 65 8.36 2.94 15.70
C LEU A 65 8.70 4.38 16.10
N PRO A 66 9.89 4.62 16.65
CA PRO A 66 10.41 5.98 16.81
C PRO A 66 10.46 6.72 15.47
N ASN A 67 10.38 8.05 15.53
CA ASN A 67 10.62 8.88 14.36
C ASN A 67 12.02 8.61 13.80
N GLU A 68 12.19 8.76 12.48
CA GLU A 68 13.44 8.55 11.75
C GLU A 68 13.98 7.10 11.72
N THR A 69 13.33 6.12 12.37
CA THR A 69 13.68 4.70 12.21
C THR A 69 13.55 4.24 10.76
N ILE A 70 12.54 4.75 10.05
CA ILE A 70 12.36 4.58 8.61
C ILE A 70 12.03 5.94 7.99
N THR A 71 12.81 6.37 7.00
CA THR A 71 12.64 7.66 6.31
C THR A 71 12.54 7.42 4.81
N ASP A 72 11.50 7.94 4.15
CA ASP A 72 11.24 7.73 2.71
C ASP A 72 11.30 6.25 2.28
N GLY A 73 10.93 5.35 3.21
CA GLY A 73 10.92 3.90 3.01
C GLY A 73 12.30 3.25 3.15
N ALA A 74 13.37 4.00 3.40
CA ALA A 74 14.68 3.46 3.76
C ALA A 74 14.73 3.14 5.26
N ILE A 75 15.23 1.95 5.60
CA ILE A 75 15.35 1.49 6.98
C ILE A 75 16.69 1.99 7.54
N ASN A 76 16.63 2.93 8.49
CA ASN A 76 17.83 3.52 9.10
C ASN A 76 18.31 2.74 10.33
N ASP A 77 17.38 2.13 11.07
CA ASP A 77 17.67 1.30 12.24
C ASP A 77 16.99 -0.08 12.10
N PRO A 78 17.66 -1.05 11.45
CA PRO A 78 17.16 -2.42 11.26
C PRO A 78 16.84 -3.15 12.56
N GLY A 79 17.60 -2.89 13.64
CA GLY A 79 17.42 -3.55 14.93
C GLY A 79 16.11 -3.16 15.58
N THR A 80 15.83 -1.85 15.63
CA THR A 80 14.55 -1.33 16.14
C THR A 80 13.36 -1.83 15.32
N VAL A 81 13.50 -1.93 13.98
CA VAL A 81 12.45 -2.52 13.13
C VAL A 81 12.23 -3.99 13.44
N ALA A 82 13.29 -4.79 13.56
CA ALA A 82 13.19 -6.22 13.85
C ALA A 82 12.52 -6.49 15.21
N ASP A 83 12.83 -5.69 16.23
CA ASP A 83 12.20 -5.81 17.55
C ASP A 83 10.72 -5.40 17.52
N ALA A 84 10.37 -4.34 16.78
CA ALA A 84 8.98 -3.95 16.58
C ALA A 84 8.17 -5.02 15.82
N ILE A 85 8.78 -5.71 14.84
CA ILE A 85 8.14 -6.84 14.14
C ILE A 85 7.85 -7.96 15.16
N LYS A 86 8.82 -8.36 15.99
CA LYS A 86 8.61 -9.40 17.02
C LYS A 86 7.49 -9.02 17.98
N GLU A 87 7.47 -7.76 18.42
CA GLU A 87 6.44 -7.24 19.32
C GLU A 87 5.05 -7.27 18.67
N ALA A 88 4.92 -6.77 17.45
CA ALA A 88 3.65 -6.74 16.72
C ALA A 88 3.12 -8.17 16.47
N VAL A 89 3.99 -9.10 16.05
CA VAL A 89 3.60 -10.50 15.83
C VAL A 89 3.21 -11.18 17.16
N GLY A 90 3.95 -10.92 18.24
CA GLY A 90 3.64 -11.42 19.57
C GLY A 90 2.26 -10.96 20.07
N ARG A 91 1.95 -9.66 19.89
CA ARG A 91 0.62 -9.09 20.19
C ARG A 91 -0.49 -9.71 19.33
N ALA A 92 -0.19 -9.98 18.07
CA ALA A 92 -1.14 -10.62 17.16
C ALA A 92 -1.46 -12.08 17.50
N GLY A 93 -0.63 -12.74 18.31
CA GLY A 93 -0.81 -14.16 18.66
C GLY A 93 -0.69 -15.10 17.47
N VAL A 94 -0.02 -14.65 16.39
CA VAL A 94 0.13 -15.41 15.15
C VAL A 94 1.16 -16.52 15.33
N LYS A 95 0.79 -17.74 14.90
CA LYS A 95 1.68 -18.92 14.92
C LYS A 95 2.39 -19.18 13.59
N ALA A 96 1.94 -18.51 12.53
CA ALA A 96 2.56 -18.60 11.21
C ALA A 96 3.95 -17.93 11.23
N THR A 97 4.90 -18.51 10.51
CA THR A 97 6.25 -17.95 10.32
C THR A 97 6.38 -17.21 8.98
N ASP A 98 5.52 -17.54 8.02
CA ASP A 98 5.58 -16.99 6.66
C ASP A 98 4.84 -15.65 6.62
N ALA A 99 5.54 -14.57 6.27
CA ALA A 99 5.00 -13.22 6.17
C ALA A 99 4.79 -12.81 4.71
N THR A 100 3.72 -12.05 4.46
CA THR A 100 3.54 -11.26 3.24
C THR A 100 3.87 -9.83 3.58
N ILE A 101 4.91 -9.28 2.93
CA ILE A 101 5.39 -7.92 3.16
C ILE A 101 5.15 -7.07 1.92
N SER A 102 5.31 -5.76 2.06
CA SER A 102 5.34 -4.86 0.92
C SER A 102 6.44 -3.82 0.99
N ILE A 103 6.69 -3.23 -0.17
CA ILE A 103 7.68 -2.17 -0.38
C ILE A 103 7.00 -0.90 -0.90
N CYS A 104 7.56 0.23 -0.52
CA CYS A 104 7.22 1.55 -1.03
C CYS A 104 8.45 2.46 -1.09
N GLY A 105 8.25 3.64 -1.68
CA GLY A 105 9.22 4.72 -1.70
C GLY A 105 9.96 4.86 -3.03
N ARG A 106 11.10 5.56 -2.99
CA ARG A 106 11.76 6.14 -4.18
C ARG A 106 12.41 5.10 -5.09
N GLU A 107 12.72 3.93 -4.55
CA GLU A 107 13.33 2.82 -5.29
C GLU A 107 12.30 1.97 -6.05
N LEU A 108 11.01 2.23 -5.86
CA LEU A 108 9.90 1.60 -6.55
C LEU A 108 9.38 2.52 -7.66
N ILE A 109 9.26 1.97 -8.85
CA ILE A 109 8.74 2.64 -10.04
C ILE A 109 7.52 1.87 -10.52
N ILE A 110 6.39 2.56 -10.61
CA ILE A 110 5.17 2.04 -11.21
C ILE A 110 4.80 2.99 -12.35
N LYS A 111 4.74 2.47 -13.57
CA LYS A 111 4.54 3.30 -14.75
C LYS A 111 3.70 2.58 -15.79
N LYS A 112 2.75 3.31 -16.38
CA LYS A 112 2.06 2.84 -17.58
C LYS A 112 3.00 2.92 -18.79
N ILE A 113 3.16 1.80 -19.49
CA ILE A 113 3.95 1.70 -20.72
C ILE A 113 3.10 1.10 -21.84
N GLN A 114 3.55 1.29 -23.08
CA GLN A 114 2.94 0.72 -24.26
C GLN A 114 3.97 -0.08 -25.03
N ILE A 115 3.60 -1.31 -25.39
CA ILE A 115 4.43 -2.16 -26.25
C ILE A 115 3.61 -2.63 -27.45
N PRO A 116 4.25 -3.01 -28.56
CA PRO A 116 3.57 -3.70 -29.65
C PRO A 116 2.90 -4.99 -29.17
N GLU A 117 1.78 -5.36 -29.78
CA GLU A 117 1.14 -6.64 -29.50
C GLU A 117 2.02 -7.79 -30.01
N VAL A 118 2.47 -8.62 -29.07
CA VAL A 118 3.33 -9.79 -29.31
C VAL A 118 2.71 -11.04 -28.69
N PRO A 119 3.14 -12.25 -29.11
CA PRO A 119 2.75 -13.50 -28.46
C PRO A 119 3.02 -13.44 -26.95
N ALA A 120 2.17 -14.08 -26.14
CA ALA A 120 2.26 -14.02 -24.68
C ALA A 120 3.64 -14.42 -24.12
N ALA A 121 4.32 -15.37 -24.77
CA ALA A 121 5.65 -15.83 -24.39
C ALA A 121 6.76 -14.80 -24.63
N GLU A 122 6.52 -13.78 -25.43
CA GLU A 122 7.50 -12.73 -25.78
C GLU A 122 7.27 -11.43 -24.99
N ILE A 123 6.16 -11.32 -24.25
CA ILE A 123 5.80 -10.09 -23.53
C ILE A 123 6.90 -9.73 -22.51
N ASP A 124 7.38 -10.69 -21.73
CA ASP A 124 8.42 -10.44 -20.70
C ASP A 124 9.70 -9.84 -21.30
N ASP A 125 10.16 -10.37 -22.43
CA ASP A 125 11.37 -9.89 -23.11
C ASP A 125 11.19 -8.47 -23.64
N VAL A 126 10.04 -8.18 -24.28
CA VAL A 126 9.71 -6.85 -24.81
C VAL A 126 9.54 -5.83 -23.68
N VAL A 127 8.87 -6.21 -22.59
CA VAL A 127 8.71 -5.35 -21.41
C VAL A 127 10.07 -5.02 -20.81
N ARG A 128 10.99 -6.00 -20.74
CA ARG A 128 12.33 -5.76 -20.20
C ARG A 128 13.15 -4.79 -21.05
N LEU A 129 13.03 -4.87 -22.38
CA LEU A 129 13.65 -3.91 -23.29
C LEU A 129 13.05 -2.51 -23.14
N GLU A 130 11.72 -2.39 -23.07
CA GLU A 130 11.06 -1.10 -22.92
C GLU A 130 11.35 -0.45 -21.55
N ALA A 131 11.52 -1.28 -20.52
CA ALA A 131 11.86 -0.83 -19.18
C ALA A 131 13.22 -0.11 -19.11
N GLU A 132 14.19 -0.43 -19.97
CA GLU A 132 15.49 0.27 -20.05
C GLU A 132 15.34 1.77 -20.39
N HIS A 133 14.28 2.15 -21.12
CA HIS A 133 13.99 3.55 -21.45
C HIS A 133 13.26 4.31 -20.33
N HIS A 134 12.80 3.60 -19.30
CA HIS A 134 11.92 4.16 -18.28
C HIS A 134 12.50 4.13 -16.87
N ILE A 135 13.43 3.21 -16.61
CA ILE A 135 14.02 3.02 -15.29
C ILE A 135 15.40 3.72 -15.27
N PRO A 136 15.67 4.61 -14.30
CA PRO A 136 16.95 5.32 -14.18
C PRO A 136 18.04 4.45 -13.51
N PHE A 137 17.89 3.13 -13.51
CA PHE A 137 18.76 2.15 -12.86
C PHE A 137 19.13 1.06 -13.86
N ALA A 138 20.21 0.34 -13.58
CA ALA A 138 20.60 -0.79 -14.41
C ALA A 138 19.55 -1.91 -14.28
N ILE A 139 19.18 -2.49 -15.42
CA ILE A 139 18.08 -3.46 -15.53
C ILE A 139 18.35 -4.75 -14.72
N ASP A 140 19.62 -5.07 -14.48
CA ASP A 140 20.10 -6.20 -13.69
C ASP A 140 20.05 -5.94 -12.18
N GLU A 141 19.99 -4.69 -11.74
CA GLU A 141 19.87 -4.28 -10.33
C GLU A 141 18.42 -4.19 -9.85
N VAL A 142 17.44 -4.39 -10.74
CA VAL A 142 16.01 -4.28 -10.42
C VAL A 142 15.28 -5.61 -10.60
N PHE A 143 14.26 -5.83 -9.77
CA PHE A 143 13.18 -6.74 -10.10
C PHE A 143 12.19 -6.02 -11.01
N ILE A 144 11.68 -6.72 -12.01
CA ILE A 144 10.71 -6.19 -12.98
C ILE A 144 9.56 -7.16 -13.03
N ASP A 145 8.35 -6.61 -12.98
CA ASP A 145 7.13 -7.33 -13.26
C ASP A 145 6.13 -6.40 -13.95
N HIS A 146 5.06 -6.97 -14.50
CA HIS A 146 4.04 -6.21 -15.21
C HIS A 146 2.66 -6.87 -15.13
N HIS A 147 1.62 -6.08 -15.41
CA HIS A 147 0.31 -6.61 -15.76
C HIS A 147 -0.31 -5.82 -16.92
N THR A 148 -1.01 -6.53 -17.80
CA THR A 148 -1.74 -5.91 -18.92
C THR A 148 -3.03 -5.27 -18.42
N ILE A 149 -3.25 -4.01 -18.77
CA ILE A 149 -4.48 -3.27 -18.43
C ILE A 149 -5.41 -3.09 -19.63
N GLY A 150 -4.88 -3.19 -20.85
CA GLY A 150 -5.70 -3.03 -22.03
C GLY A 150 -4.97 -3.36 -23.32
N ARG A 151 -5.74 -3.43 -24.40
CA ARG A 151 -5.25 -3.63 -25.77
C ARG A 151 -5.98 -2.68 -26.70
N HIS A 152 -5.24 -2.01 -27.57
CA HIS A 152 -5.81 -1.13 -28.59
C HIS A 152 -4.85 -0.93 -29.77
N GLY A 153 -5.37 -0.94 -31.00
CA GLY A 153 -4.59 -0.57 -32.18
C GLY A 153 -3.32 -1.38 -32.45
N GLY A 154 -3.28 -2.66 -32.05
CA GLY A 154 -2.06 -3.48 -32.15
C GLY A 154 -1.00 -3.17 -31.09
N GLN A 155 -1.38 -2.47 -30.02
CA GLN A 155 -0.55 -2.21 -28.85
C GLN A 155 -1.19 -2.79 -27.60
N LEU A 156 -0.34 -3.14 -26.63
CA LEU A 156 -0.69 -3.52 -25.27
C LEU A 156 -0.38 -2.35 -24.34
N ASP A 157 -1.35 -1.95 -23.53
CA ASP A 157 -1.14 -1.07 -22.39
C ASP A 157 -0.80 -1.94 -21.17
N LEU A 158 0.31 -1.65 -20.49
CA LEU A 158 0.75 -2.37 -19.30
C LEU A 158 1.09 -1.42 -18.16
N ILE A 159 0.96 -1.91 -16.94
CA ILE A 159 1.63 -1.33 -15.78
C ILE A 159 2.95 -2.07 -15.58
N LEU A 160 4.04 -1.36 -15.82
CA LEU A 160 5.39 -1.78 -15.46
C LEU A 160 5.62 -1.49 -13.98
N VAL A 161 6.18 -2.46 -13.27
CA VAL A 161 6.59 -2.34 -11.88
C VAL A 161 8.04 -2.73 -11.79
N ALA A 162 8.87 -1.83 -11.27
CA ALA A 162 10.29 -2.08 -11.07
C ALA A 162 10.73 -1.63 -9.69
N VAL A 163 11.56 -2.44 -9.04
CA VAL A 163 12.12 -2.10 -7.73
C VAL A 163 13.57 -2.54 -7.62
N LYS A 164 14.42 -1.74 -6.98
CA LYS A 164 15.80 -2.14 -6.69
C LYS A 164 15.85 -3.41 -5.86
N LYS A 165 16.68 -4.38 -6.27
CA LYS A 165 16.91 -5.63 -5.54
C LYS A 165 17.40 -5.38 -4.12
N ALA A 166 18.26 -4.38 -3.92
CA ALA A 166 18.76 -3.98 -2.60
C ALA A 166 17.62 -3.58 -1.63
N LYS A 167 16.63 -2.82 -2.11
CA LYS A 167 15.46 -2.41 -1.31
C LYS A 167 14.66 -3.62 -0.82
N VAL A 168 14.43 -4.59 -1.70
CA VAL A 168 13.73 -5.84 -1.34
C VAL A 168 14.56 -6.63 -0.34
N ALA A 169 15.88 -6.73 -0.54
CA ALA A 169 16.79 -7.42 0.36
C ALA A 169 16.83 -6.80 1.78
N ASP A 170 16.79 -5.47 1.89
CA ASP A 170 16.77 -4.76 3.19
C ASP A 170 15.52 -5.13 4.00
N TYR A 171 14.35 -5.11 3.36
CA TYR A 171 13.08 -5.47 4.01
C TYR A 171 13.03 -6.97 4.34
N MET A 172 13.53 -7.83 3.47
CA MET A 172 13.64 -9.25 3.77
C MET A 172 14.54 -9.50 4.99
N SER A 173 15.69 -8.84 5.03
CA SER A 173 16.67 -8.99 6.09
C SER A 173 16.10 -8.63 7.47
N VAL A 174 15.33 -7.54 7.60
CA VAL A 174 14.73 -7.19 8.91
C VAL A 174 13.65 -8.19 9.35
N VAL A 175 12.91 -8.78 8.41
CA VAL A 175 11.91 -9.81 8.70
C VAL A 175 12.59 -11.11 9.14
N GLU A 176 13.68 -11.48 8.49
CA GLU A 176 14.50 -12.64 8.85
C GLU A 176 15.20 -12.45 10.21
N GLN A 177 15.75 -11.26 10.47
CA GLN A 177 16.29 -10.87 11.79
C GLN A 177 15.23 -10.93 12.89
N ALA A 178 13.97 -10.68 12.55
CA ALA A 178 12.84 -10.82 13.46
C ALA A 178 12.44 -12.30 13.72
N GLY A 179 13.00 -13.26 12.97
CA GLY A 179 12.71 -14.69 13.10
C GLY A 179 11.56 -15.18 12.22
N PHE A 180 11.16 -14.40 11.22
CA PHE A 180 10.08 -14.74 10.28
C PHE A 180 10.63 -14.94 8.86
N SER A 181 9.83 -15.50 7.98
CA SER A 181 10.22 -15.78 6.58
C SER A 181 9.38 -14.94 5.62
N PRO A 182 9.96 -13.98 4.89
CA PRO A 182 9.23 -13.28 3.84
C PRO A 182 8.92 -14.26 2.70
N SER A 183 7.64 -14.56 2.51
CA SER A 183 7.17 -15.52 1.50
C SER A 183 6.65 -14.84 0.23
N ILE A 184 6.14 -13.63 0.39
CA ILE A 184 5.57 -12.80 -0.66
C ILE A 184 6.04 -11.37 -0.43
N VAL A 185 6.52 -10.72 -1.50
CA VAL A 185 6.80 -9.28 -1.51
C VAL A 185 5.86 -8.61 -2.50
N ASP A 186 5.02 -7.72 -1.99
CA ASP A 186 4.03 -6.94 -2.72
C ASP A 186 4.41 -5.45 -2.71
N VAL A 187 3.56 -4.61 -3.28
CA VAL A 187 3.67 -3.15 -3.25
C VAL A 187 2.52 -2.56 -2.45
N ASP A 188 2.79 -1.55 -1.63
CA ASP A 188 1.78 -0.94 -0.74
C ASP A 188 0.54 -0.48 -1.52
N GLY A 189 0.74 0.20 -2.65
CA GLY A 189 -0.35 0.66 -3.52
C GLY A 189 -1.25 -0.49 -4.00
N PHE A 190 -0.69 -1.65 -4.31
CA PHE A 190 -1.47 -2.81 -4.75
C PHE A 190 -2.14 -3.53 -3.59
N ALA A 191 -1.49 -3.60 -2.42
CA ALA A 191 -2.13 -4.07 -1.20
C ALA A 191 -3.39 -3.25 -0.86
N LEU A 192 -3.33 -1.92 -1.02
CA LEU A 192 -4.51 -1.05 -0.90
C LEU A 192 -5.63 -1.46 -1.87
N GLY A 193 -5.27 -1.83 -3.09
CA GLY A 193 -6.25 -2.32 -4.07
C GLY A 193 -6.86 -3.66 -3.66
N ASN A 194 -6.04 -4.59 -3.17
CA ASN A 194 -6.51 -5.92 -2.75
C ASN A 194 -7.55 -5.85 -1.64
N GLN A 195 -7.33 -4.99 -0.62
CA GLN A 195 -8.33 -4.82 0.44
C GLN A 195 -9.61 -4.16 -0.11
N PHE A 196 -9.49 -3.19 -1.01
CA PHE A 196 -10.65 -2.48 -1.53
C PHE A 196 -11.53 -3.45 -2.32
N GLU A 197 -10.93 -4.18 -3.25
CA GLU A 197 -11.57 -5.22 -4.07
C GLU A 197 -12.24 -6.31 -3.23
N ALA A 198 -11.60 -6.73 -2.14
CA ALA A 198 -12.16 -7.76 -1.26
C ALA A 198 -13.42 -7.29 -0.52
N ASN A 199 -13.53 -5.99 -0.24
CA ASN A 199 -14.62 -5.39 0.53
C ASN A 199 -15.73 -4.80 -0.34
N PHE A 200 -15.39 -4.33 -1.54
CA PHE A 200 -16.28 -3.65 -2.48
C PHE A 200 -16.19 -4.22 -3.91
N PRO A 201 -16.41 -5.54 -4.12
CA PRO A 201 -16.36 -6.12 -5.45
C PRO A 201 -17.48 -5.60 -6.35
N GLY A 202 -17.15 -5.32 -7.61
CA GLY A 202 -18.10 -4.93 -8.65
C GLY A 202 -18.44 -3.43 -8.69
N GLU A 203 -17.65 -2.58 -8.03
CA GLU A 203 -17.77 -1.13 -8.17
C GLU A 203 -17.00 -0.68 -9.44
N ASP A 204 -17.62 -0.90 -10.62
CA ASP A 204 -16.90 -1.02 -11.90
C ASP A 204 -17.08 0.16 -12.88
N ASP A 205 -17.95 1.14 -12.62
CA ASP A 205 -18.31 2.14 -13.63
C ASP A 205 -17.32 3.34 -13.73
N GLU A 206 -16.73 3.77 -12.60
CA GLU A 206 -15.83 4.93 -12.54
C GLU A 206 -14.47 4.58 -11.89
N ALA A 207 -13.43 5.36 -12.17
CA ALA A 207 -12.13 5.14 -11.55
C ALA A 207 -12.16 5.58 -10.07
N VAL A 208 -11.59 4.74 -9.20
CA VAL A 208 -11.52 5.00 -7.75
C VAL A 208 -10.08 5.28 -7.37
N ALA A 209 -9.82 6.45 -6.76
CA ALA A 209 -8.50 6.79 -6.25
C ALA A 209 -8.38 6.39 -4.78
N LEU A 210 -7.57 5.37 -4.50
CA LEU A 210 -7.17 4.97 -3.16
C LEU A 210 -5.94 5.81 -2.75
N ILE A 211 -6.03 6.51 -1.63
CA ILE A 211 -4.93 7.35 -1.11
C ILE A 211 -4.64 6.95 0.33
N ASP A 212 -3.53 6.27 0.58
CA ASP A 212 -3.03 6.02 1.93
C ASP A 212 -2.09 7.14 2.35
N ILE A 213 -2.46 7.88 3.40
CA ILE A 213 -1.63 8.92 3.98
C ILE A 213 -0.97 8.34 5.24
N GLY A 214 0.23 7.77 5.05
CA GLY A 214 1.10 7.27 6.11
C GLY A 214 1.81 8.38 6.88
N ALA A 215 2.80 8.02 7.70
CA ALA A 215 3.59 8.99 8.45
C ALA A 215 4.61 9.76 7.57
N CYS A 216 5.38 9.05 6.73
CA CYS A 216 6.36 9.70 5.83
C CYS A 216 5.95 9.68 4.35
N ILE A 217 5.19 8.68 3.92
CA ILE A 217 4.86 8.45 2.51
C ILE A 217 3.35 8.33 2.34
N MET A 218 2.83 9.08 1.38
CA MET A 218 1.50 8.96 0.83
C MET A 218 1.55 8.06 -0.40
N LYS A 219 0.72 7.01 -0.44
CA LYS A 219 0.59 6.14 -1.61
C LYS A 219 -0.72 6.45 -2.31
N THR A 220 -0.65 6.58 -3.62
CA THR A 220 -1.83 6.74 -4.48
C THR A 220 -1.95 5.53 -5.39
N ASN A 221 -3.14 4.96 -5.48
CA ASN A 221 -3.46 3.90 -6.42
C ASN A 221 -4.85 4.17 -7.03
N VAL A 222 -4.93 4.31 -8.35
CA VAL A 222 -6.18 4.46 -9.07
C VAL A 222 -6.56 3.13 -9.67
N LEU A 223 -7.74 2.64 -9.29
CA LEU A 223 -8.35 1.42 -9.78
C LEU A 223 -9.44 1.72 -10.80
N ARG A 224 -9.59 0.83 -11.77
CA ARG A 224 -10.78 0.75 -12.62
C ARG A 224 -11.14 -0.73 -12.83
N ALA A 225 -12.40 -1.09 -12.61
CA ALA A 225 -12.89 -2.47 -12.73
C ALA A 225 -11.92 -3.52 -12.14
N GLY A 226 -11.46 -3.23 -10.92
CA GLY A 226 -10.54 -4.04 -10.13
C GLY A 226 -9.09 -4.15 -10.58
N ALA A 227 -8.66 -3.42 -11.61
CA ALA A 227 -7.26 -3.35 -12.02
C ALA A 227 -6.65 -1.99 -11.70
N THR A 228 -5.41 -2.00 -11.20
CA THR A 228 -4.60 -0.78 -11.05
C THR A 228 -4.27 -0.22 -12.42
N ILE A 229 -4.65 1.03 -12.66
CA ILE A 229 -4.36 1.78 -13.89
C ILE A 229 -3.34 2.90 -13.68
N PHE A 230 -3.09 3.28 -12.43
CA PHE A 230 -2.08 4.26 -12.05
C PHE A 230 -1.71 4.08 -10.58
N ALA A 231 -0.43 4.19 -10.23
CA ALA A 231 -0.01 4.25 -8.85
C ALA A 231 1.26 5.09 -8.70
N ARG A 232 1.38 5.79 -7.57
CA ARG A 232 2.50 6.68 -7.28
C ARG A 232 2.67 6.87 -5.78
N ASP A 233 3.92 6.80 -5.34
CA ASP A 233 4.33 7.16 -3.99
C ASP A 233 4.84 8.61 -3.94
N ILE A 234 4.47 9.31 -2.88
CA ILE A 234 4.79 10.73 -2.66
C ILE A 234 5.39 10.86 -1.25
N PRO A 235 6.59 11.48 -1.09
CA PRO A 235 7.24 11.67 0.21
C PRO A 235 6.55 12.81 0.99
N PHE A 236 5.31 12.56 1.38
CA PHE A 236 4.46 13.44 2.15
C PHE A 236 3.60 12.59 3.09
N GLY A 237 3.40 13.02 4.34
CA GLY A 237 2.55 12.28 5.27
C GLY A 237 2.28 13.00 6.58
N GLY A 238 1.82 12.22 7.57
CA GLY A 238 1.48 12.69 8.91
C GLY A 238 2.62 13.41 9.64
N ASN A 239 3.88 13.10 9.33
CA ASN A 239 5.04 13.75 9.94
C ASN A 239 5.17 15.21 9.53
N ASN A 240 4.67 15.59 8.33
CA ASN A 240 4.63 17.00 7.93
C ASN A 240 3.73 17.82 8.87
N TYR A 241 2.58 17.26 9.26
CA TYR A 241 1.68 17.89 10.23
C TYR A 241 2.34 18.01 11.61
N THR A 242 2.95 16.93 12.07
CA THR A 242 3.64 16.90 13.38
C THR A 242 4.77 17.90 13.44
N GLN A 243 5.58 17.99 12.38
CA GLN A 243 6.68 18.94 12.28
C GLN A 243 6.19 20.39 12.26
N ALA A 244 5.11 20.68 11.53
CA ALA A 244 4.53 22.02 11.50
C ALA A 244 4.00 22.46 12.88
N ILE A 245 3.35 21.55 13.61
CA ILE A 245 2.90 21.80 14.99
C ILE A 245 4.10 22.05 15.91
N ALA A 246 5.10 21.16 15.87
CA ALA A 246 6.30 21.25 16.71
C ALA A 246 7.02 22.60 16.52
N GLN A 247 7.23 23.01 15.27
CA GLN A 247 7.86 24.28 14.93
C GLN A 247 7.02 25.49 15.36
N ARG A 248 5.71 25.45 15.12
CA ARG A 248 4.81 26.57 15.41
C ARG A 248 4.69 26.82 16.92
N LEU A 249 4.68 25.77 17.71
CA LEU A 249 4.46 25.82 19.17
C LEU A 249 5.74 25.71 19.98
N ASN A 250 6.88 25.47 19.32
CA ASN A 250 8.18 25.25 19.95
C ASN A 250 8.14 24.14 21.02
N ILE A 251 7.55 23.00 20.65
CA ILE A 251 7.44 21.78 21.48
C ILE A 251 8.16 20.60 20.79
N SER A 252 8.38 19.50 21.52
CA SER A 252 9.02 18.32 20.93
C SER A 252 8.13 17.66 19.87
N PHE A 253 8.73 16.86 18.99
CA PHE A 253 7.99 16.09 17.97
C PHE A 253 6.98 15.13 18.63
N GLU A 254 7.37 14.49 19.73
CA GLU A 254 6.52 13.57 20.49
C GLU A 254 5.33 14.29 21.12
N GLN A 255 5.55 15.49 21.67
CA GLN A 255 4.46 16.32 22.20
C GLN A 255 3.53 16.79 21.07
N ALA A 256 4.07 17.17 19.92
CA ALA A 256 3.29 17.56 18.75
C ALA A 256 2.47 16.39 18.19
N GLU A 257 3.02 15.17 18.14
CA GLU A 257 2.31 13.97 17.69
C GLU A 257 1.18 13.63 18.65
N ALA A 258 1.46 13.65 19.96
CA ALA A 258 0.46 13.43 20.99
C ALA A 258 -0.69 14.46 20.88
N ALA A 259 -0.38 15.75 20.69
CA ALA A 259 -1.39 16.79 20.47
C ALA A 259 -2.22 16.54 19.21
N LYS A 260 -1.57 16.20 18.09
CA LYS A 260 -2.23 15.89 16.81
C LYS A 260 -3.20 14.71 16.94
N LEU A 261 -2.84 13.71 17.74
CA LEU A 261 -3.68 12.55 18.06
C LEU A 261 -4.74 12.82 19.14
N GLY A 262 -4.90 14.08 19.58
CA GLY A 262 -5.92 14.49 20.55
C GLY A 262 -5.58 14.20 22.01
N LYS A 263 -4.34 13.84 22.34
CA LYS A 263 -3.90 13.67 23.73
C LYS A 263 -3.70 15.03 24.39
N ASP A 264 -4.08 15.13 25.66
CA ASP A 264 -3.81 16.34 26.44
C ASP A 264 -2.32 16.45 26.76
N VAL A 265 -1.68 17.42 26.11
CA VAL A 265 -0.29 17.82 26.37
C VAL A 265 -0.20 19.30 26.77
N GLY A 266 -1.30 19.88 27.26
CA GLY A 266 -1.37 21.30 27.61
C GLY A 266 -1.51 22.24 26.40
N VAL A 267 -1.81 21.70 25.21
CA VAL A 267 -2.08 22.46 23.99
C VAL A 267 -3.54 22.29 23.60
N LYS A 268 -4.25 23.40 23.41
CA LYS A 268 -5.65 23.39 22.95
C LYS A 268 -5.75 23.07 21.46
N TRP A 269 -6.80 22.38 21.05
CA TRP A 269 -7.03 21.99 19.66
C TRP A 269 -7.05 23.18 18.70
N GLU A 270 -7.65 24.31 19.10
CA GLU A 270 -7.75 25.53 18.28
C GLU A 270 -6.37 26.09 17.91
N THR A 271 -5.37 25.86 18.76
CA THR A 271 -3.98 26.27 18.52
C THR A 271 -3.30 25.40 17.45
N LEU A 272 -3.79 24.16 17.26
CA LEU A 272 -3.30 23.23 16.23
C LEU A 272 -3.90 23.53 14.84
N VAL A 273 -5.08 24.14 14.77
CA VAL A 273 -5.80 24.35 13.51
C VAL A 273 -4.96 25.10 12.46
N PRO A 274 -4.30 26.24 12.75
CA PRO A 274 -3.52 26.95 11.73
C PRO A 274 -2.37 26.14 11.10
N PRO A 275 -1.47 25.46 11.86
CA PRO A 275 -0.47 24.60 11.24
C PRO A 275 -1.07 23.39 10.52
N LEU A 276 -2.19 22.83 11.01
CA LEU A 276 -2.87 21.73 10.32
C LEU A 276 -3.41 22.18 8.94
N GLU A 277 -4.14 23.29 8.88
CA GLU A 277 -4.69 23.84 7.63
C GLU A 277 -3.58 24.16 6.61
N ALA A 278 -2.44 24.69 7.08
CA ALA A 278 -1.31 24.99 6.21
C ALA A 278 -0.79 23.72 5.52
N VAL A 279 -0.61 22.63 6.28
CA VAL A 279 -0.13 21.35 5.73
C VAL A 279 -1.22 20.65 4.91
N SER A 280 -2.51 20.80 5.25
CA SER A 280 -3.62 20.28 4.43
C SER A 280 -3.69 20.95 3.05
N ARG A 281 -3.35 22.24 2.95
CA ARG A 281 -3.20 22.91 1.65
C ARG A 281 -2.06 22.32 0.82
N ASP A 282 -0.91 22.06 1.45
CA ASP A 282 0.23 21.46 0.75
C ASP A 282 -0.09 20.02 0.29
N LEU A 283 -0.72 19.22 1.15
CA LEU A 283 -1.25 17.89 0.81
C LEU A 283 -2.16 17.95 -0.41
N SER A 284 -3.11 18.89 -0.39
CA SER A 284 -4.07 19.05 -1.48
C SER A 284 -3.41 19.38 -2.81
N LEU A 285 -2.35 20.20 -2.80
CA LEU A 285 -1.57 20.51 -3.98
C LEU A 285 -0.81 19.29 -4.51
N GLU A 286 -0.25 18.45 -3.64
CA GLU A 286 0.45 17.22 -4.07
C GLU A 286 -0.50 16.18 -4.69
N VAL A 287 -1.70 16.03 -4.13
CA VAL A 287 -2.73 15.16 -4.71
C VAL A 287 -3.23 15.72 -6.04
N GLN A 288 -3.46 17.05 -6.12
CA GLN A 288 -3.88 17.68 -7.38
C GLN A 288 -2.84 17.46 -8.50
N ARG A 289 -1.55 17.66 -8.22
CA ARG A 289 -0.47 17.37 -9.19
C ARG A 289 -0.48 15.92 -9.64
N THR A 290 -0.83 15.01 -8.74
CA THR A 290 -0.91 13.57 -9.04
C THR A 290 -2.10 13.26 -9.94
N PHE A 291 -3.25 13.90 -9.71
CA PHE A 291 -4.42 13.77 -10.58
C PHE A 291 -4.22 14.45 -11.94
N ASP A 292 -3.55 15.59 -12.01
CA ASP A 292 -3.19 16.24 -13.28
C ASP A 292 -2.26 15.31 -14.10
N TYR A 293 -1.28 14.69 -13.45
CA TYR A 293 -0.41 13.70 -14.10
C TYR A 293 -1.20 12.46 -14.56
N PHE A 294 -2.10 11.94 -13.74
CA PHE A 294 -3.00 10.84 -14.13
C PHE A 294 -3.85 11.23 -15.35
N ALA A 295 -4.52 12.39 -15.32
CA ALA A 295 -5.36 12.86 -16.43
C ALA A 295 -4.57 13.04 -17.74
N SER A 296 -3.28 13.40 -17.64
CA SER A 296 -2.40 13.53 -18.82
C SER A 296 -1.97 12.19 -19.43
N THR A 297 -2.04 11.09 -18.67
CA THR A 297 -1.57 9.75 -19.08
C THR A 297 -2.70 8.75 -19.29
N ALA A 298 -3.87 9.00 -18.70
CA ALA A 298 -5.06 8.17 -18.79
C ALA A 298 -6.12 8.88 -19.64
N GLU A 299 -6.06 8.66 -20.96
CA GLU A 299 -7.06 9.22 -21.88
C GLU A 299 -8.49 8.86 -21.46
N SER A 300 -9.32 9.88 -21.19
CA SER A 300 -10.76 9.77 -20.92
C SER A 300 -11.16 9.09 -19.60
N GLU A 301 -10.24 8.91 -18.66
CA GLU A 301 -10.58 8.42 -17.31
C GLU A 301 -10.90 9.60 -16.38
N ARG A 302 -12.01 9.48 -15.64
CA ARG A 302 -12.36 10.42 -14.57
C ARG A 302 -12.37 9.67 -13.24
N ILE A 303 -11.75 10.28 -12.23
CA ILE A 303 -11.85 9.80 -10.85
C ILE A 303 -13.25 10.14 -10.33
N GLY A 304 -14.03 9.11 -10.05
CA GLY A 304 -15.41 9.21 -9.55
C GLY A 304 -15.47 9.46 -8.05
N LYS A 305 -14.56 8.84 -7.30
CA LYS A 305 -14.44 9.00 -5.84
C LYS A 305 -13.02 8.75 -5.35
N ILE A 306 -12.77 9.22 -4.14
CA ILE A 306 -11.50 9.06 -3.43
C ILE A 306 -11.76 8.29 -2.13
N VAL A 307 -10.92 7.30 -1.84
CA VAL A 307 -10.95 6.52 -0.61
C VAL A 307 -9.65 6.77 0.15
N LEU A 308 -9.75 7.41 1.31
CA LEU A 308 -8.59 7.73 2.15
C LEU A 308 -8.31 6.60 3.15
N ALA A 309 -7.06 6.17 3.18
CA ALA A 309 -6.50 5.20 4.11
C ALA A 309 -5.30 5.80 4.86
N GLY A 310 -4.71 5.01 5.74
CA GLY A 310 -3.55 5.42 6.54
C GLY A 310 -3.96 6.13 7.83
N GLY A 311 -2.98 6.28 8.73
CA GLY A 311 -3.22 6.90 10.04
C GLY A 311 -3.62 8.38 9.93
N CYS A 312 -3.08 9.10 8.93
CA CYS A 312 -3.35 10.53 8.78
C CYS A 312 -4.75 10.82 8.19
N ALA A 313 -5.40 9.85 7.53
CA ALA A 313 -6.78 10.00 7.07
C ALA A 313 -7.77 10.25 8.21
N GLN A 314 -7.39 9.91 9.44
CA GLN A 314 -8.22 10.10 10.64
C GLN A 314 -8.12 11.50 11.25
N LEU A 315 -7.32 12.39 10.67
CA LEU A 315 -7.19 13.77 11.14
C LEU A 315 -8.55 14.49 11.03
N PRO A 316 -9.10 15.04 12.14
CA PRO A 316 -10.40 15.70 12.11
C PRO A 316 -10.46 16.85 11.09
N GLY A 317 -11.50 16.84 10.24
CA GLY A 317 -11.73 17.86 9.22
C GLY A 317 -10.99 17.64 7.90
N LEU A 318 -10.08 16.66 7.83
CA LEU A 318 -9.29 16.43 6.62
C LEU A 318 -10.16 15.95 5.45
N ASN A 319 -11.09 15.02 5.70
CA ASN A 319 -11.97 14.47 4.66
C ASN A 319 -12.86 15.55 4.04
N GLU A 320 -13.47 16.38 4.89
CA GLU A 320 -14.34 17.47 4.47
C GLU A 320 -13.57 18.54 3.69
N TYR A 321 -12.36 18.87 4.17
CA TYR A 321 -11.46 19.81 3.50
C TYR A 321 -11.10 19.32 2.09
N LEU A 322 -10.66 18.06 1.98
CA LEU A 322 -10.26 17.46 0.71
C LEU A 322 -11.44 17.31 -0.26
N SER A 323 -12.59 16.87 0.22
CA SER A 323 -13.80 16.74 -0.61
C SER A 323 -14.27 18.10 -1.14
N SER A 324 -14.27 19.13 -0.28
CA SER A 324 -14.65 20.49 -0.67
C SER A 324 -13.68 21.08 -1.69
N ASN A 325 -12.38 20.86 -1.53
CA ASN A 325 -11.37 21.44 -2.41
C ASN A 325 -11.34 20.78 -3.80
N TRP A 326 -11.58 19.47 -3.89
CA TRP A 326 -11.51 18.74 -5.16
C TRP A 326 -12.86 18.64 -5.88
N GLY A 327 -13.98 18.81 -5.18
CA GLY A 327 -15.30 18.57 -5.75
C GLY A 327 -15.54 17.10 -6.13
N ILE A 328 -14.80 16.19 -5.48
CA ILE A 328 -14.90 14.73 -5.64
C ILE A 328 -15.34 14.16 -4.28
N PRO A 329 -16.27 13.19 -4.25
CA PRO A 329 -16.61 12.46 -3.02
C PRO A 329 -15.36 11.82 -2.39
N VAL A 330 -15.15 12.07 -1.11
CA VAL A 330 -14.06 11.49 -0.31
C VAL A 330 -14.66 10.65 0.81
N GLU A 331 -14.25 9.39 0.89
CA GLU A 331 -14.68 8.44 1.91
C GLU A 331 -13.47 7.86 2.66
N LEU A 332 -13.69 7.41 3.90
CA LEU A 332 -12.67 6.65 4.62
C LEU A 332 -12.65 5.19 4.17
N ALA A 333 -11.45 4.61 4.08
CA ALA A 333 -11.26 3.20 3.81
C ALA A 333 -11.90 2.35 4.91
N ARG A 334 -12.68 1.35 4.49
CA ARG A 334 -13.29 0.34 5.35
C ARG A 334 -12.70 -1.04 5.02
N PRO A 335 -11.43 -1.30 5.39
CA PRO A 335 -10.74 -2.50 4.95
C PRO A 335 -11.27 -3.80 5.56
N LEU A 336 -12.25 -3.72 6.47
CA LEU A 336 -12.82 -4.88 7.15
C LEU A 336 -14.33 -5.02 6.94
N GLU A 337 -14.90 -4.27 5.99
CA GLU A 337 -16.34 -4.27 5.68
C GLU A 337 -16.93 -5.69 5.50
N ARG A 338 -16.20 -6.58 4.82
CA ARG A 338 -16.58 -7.98 4.55
C ARG A 338 -15.73 -8.99 5.30
N ILE A 339 -14.98 -8.56 6.32
CA ILE A 339 -14.12 -9.43 7.13
C ILE A 339 -14.67 -9.48 8.55
N GLN A 340 -14.99 -10.69 9.01
CA GLN A 340 -15.45 -10.89 10.38
C GLN A 340 -14.32 -10.61 11.36
N VAL A 341 -14.52 -9.65 12.25
CA VAL A 341 -13.56 -9.32 13.30
C VAL A 341 -13.96 -10.08 14.56
N ALA A 342 -13.05 -10.88 15.11
CA ALA A 342 -13.29 -11.55 16.38
C ALA A 342 -13.49 -10.50 17.49
N PRO A 343 -14.42 -10.72 18.45
CA PRO A 343 -14.71 -9.74 19.51
C PRO A 343 -13.48 -9.28 20.29
N ALA A 344 -12.46 -10.14 20.41
CA ALA A 344 -11.19 -9.83 21.08
C ALA A 344 -10.39 -8.68 20.42
N PHE A 345 -10.66 -8.36 19.16
CA PHE A 345 -9.94 -7.32 18.41
C PHE A 345 -10.83 -6.13 18.01
N ALA A 346 -12.14 -6.18 18.30
CA ALA A 346 -13.11 -5.24 17.73
C ALA A 346 -12.82 -3.78 18.11
N ASP A 347 -12.52 -3.52 19.38
CA ASP A 347 -12.26 -2.16 19.88
C ASP A 347 -10.95 -1.59 19.32
N ASP A 348 -9.87 -2.39 19.36
CA ASP A 348 -8.55 -1.96 18.88
C ASP A 348 -8.53 -1.68 17.38
N VAL A 349 -9.24 -2.52 16.62
CA VAL A 349 -9.26 -2.46 15.15
C VAL A 349 -10.21 -1.37 14.66
N GLY A 350 -11.34 -1.15 15.34
CA GLY A 350 -12.34 -0.16 14.93
C GLY A 350 -11.76 1.25 14.81
N ALA A 351 -10.98 1.70 15.81
CA ALA A 351 -10.33 3.01 15.83
C ALA A 351 -9.11 3.11 14.89
N LEU A 352 -8.60 1.99 14.38
CA LEU A 352 -7.41 1.95 13.52
C LEU A 352 -7.72 1.52 12.09
N ALA A 353 -8.98 1.24 11.76
CA ALA A 353 -9.35 0.55 10.54
C ALA A 353 -8.73 1.17 9.27
N PRO A 354 -8.79 2.49 9.01
CA PRO A 354 -8.16 3.08 7.82
C PRO A 354 -6.64 2.86 7.77
N ALA A 355 -5.96 2.84 8.93
CA ALA A 355 -4.52 2.62 9.04
C ALA A 355 -4.10 1.17 8.80
N LEU A 356 -5.06 0.22 8.76
CA LEU A 356 -4.81 -1.20 8.53
C LEU A 356 -5.00 -1.63 7.07
N ALA A 357 -5.36 -0.71 6.17
CA ALA A 357 -5.70 -1.04 4.78
C ALA A 357 -4.58 -1.82 4.07
N VAL A 358 -3.32 -1.38 4.17
CA VAL A 358 -2.17 -2.11 3.60
C VAL A 358 -2.03 -3.50 4.24
N ALA A 359 -1.96 -3.58 5.57
CA ALA A 359 -1.80 -4.85 6.28
C ALA A 359 -2.90 -5.88 5.95
N VAL A 360 -4.15 -5.43 5.82
CA VAL A 360 -5.26 -6.26 5.38
C VAL A 360 -5.07 -6.72 3.93
N GLY A 361 -4.68 -5.81 3.04
CA GLY A 361 -4.38 -6.11 1.65
C GLY A 361 -3.30 -7.18 1.47
N LEU A 362 -2.26 -7.11 2.30
CA LEU A 362 -1.19 -8.12 2.36
C LEU A 362 -1.69 -9.46 2.89
N ALA A 363 -2.49 -9.44 3.96
CA ALA A 363 -3.04 -10.66 4.56
C ALA A 363 -4.04 -11.39 3.65
N LEU A 364 -4.58 -10.71 2.63
CA LEU A 364 -5.46 -11.30 1.63
C LEU A 364 -4.71 -12.00 0.48
N ARG A 365 -3.40 -11.75 0.31
CA ARG A 365 -2.59 -12.37 -0.73
C ARG A 365 -2.37 -13.86 -0.48
N ARG A 366 -2.27 -14.62 -1.57
CA ARG A 366 -1.96 -16.06 -1.57
C ARG A 366 -0.84 -16.37 -2.55
N SER A 367 -0.10 -17.44 -2.27
CA SER A 367 0.83 -18.01 -3.25
C SER A 367 0.06 -18.48 -4.49
N GLY A 368 0.53 -18.10 -5.69
CA GLY A 368 -0.14 -18.41 -6.96
C GLY A 368 -1.17 -17.37 -7.39
N ASP A 369 -1.27 -16.22 -6.70
CA ASP A 369 -2.24 -15.19 -7.06
C ASP A 369 -2.04 -14.67 -8.49
N LYS A 370 -0.84 -14.67 -9.03
CA LYS A 370 -0.57 -14.24 -10.42
C LYS A 370 -1.13 -15.21 -11.48
N GLU A 371 -1.25 -16.50 -11.17
CA GLU A 371 -1.53 -17.57 -12.14
C GLU A 371 -3.01 -17.93 -12.27
N GLN A 372 -3.89 -17.36 -11.44
CA GLN A 372 -5.32 -17.67 -11.43
C GLN A 372 -6.14 -16.54 -12.07
N PRO A 373 -6.79 -16.76 -13.24
CA PRO A 373 -7.83 -15.85 -13.70
C PRO A 373 -8.99 -15.85 -12.69
N ARG A 374 -9.64 -14.68 -12.48
CA ARG A 374 -10.81 -14.57 -11.61
C ARG A 374 -11.99 -15.37 -12.15
#